data_AF-A0A8C5Q1P1-F1
#
_entry.id   AF-A0A8C5Q1P1-F1
#
_cell.length_a   1.000
_cell.length_b   1.000
_cell.length_c   1.000
_cell.angle_alpha   90.00
_cell.angle_beta   90.00
_cell.angle_gamma   90.00
#
_symmetry.space_group_name_H-M   'P 1'
#
loop_
_entity.id
_entity.type
_entity.pdbx_description
1 polymer ?
#
loop_
_entity_poly.entity_id
_entity_poly.type
_entity_poly.pdbx_seq_one_letter_code
_entity_poly.pdbx_strand_id
1 'polypeptide(L)'
;QLFGHPWSTVNAQKLEFGAGTVLSVLEQGKKLIVPKVTIFNPNPKELKDHEHASFVCVASGFYPEHVSITWKVNGEKRQTYDQNKATENNDKTYSISRRLSVTKDEYFTPSNTFQCEASFPDKEIGTDSKVVNGKPACSKAKKDQYRIEVNNGKLSYIMVLCKSALYAIVVAAIMLRKKMKSSTY
;
A
#
# COMPACT_ATOMS: atom_id res chain seq x y z
N GLN A 1 -41.63 -53.74 23.10
CA GLN A 1 -40.20 -53.40 23.22
C GLN A 1 -39.63 -53.50 21.79
N LEU A 2 -39.63 -52.42 20.98
CA LEU A 2 -38.66 -51.31 20.93
C LEU A 2 -37.27 -51.82 20.49
N PHE A 3 -36.56 -51.43 19.42
CA PHE A 3 -36.60 -50.41 18.34
C PHE A 3 -35.78 -51.04 17.16
N GLY A 4 -35.77 -50.59 15.90
CA GLY A 4 -35.80 -49.22 15.38
C GLY A 4 -35.84 -49.21 13.86
N HIS A 5 -36.45 -48.14 13.34
CA HIS A 5 -36.69 -47.86 11.93
C HIS A 5 -35.40 -47.49 11.18
N PRO A 6 -35.31 -47.78 9.87
CA PRO A 6 -34.22 -47.28 9.04
C PRO A 6 -34.33 -45.76 8.96
N TRP A 7 -33.22 -45.08 9.26
CA TRP A 7 -33.13 -43.63 9.19
C TRP A 7 -33.34 -43.23 7.73
N SER A 8 -34.37 -42.43 7.49
CA SER A 8 -34.52 -41.65 6.29
C SER A 8 -33.29 -40.76 6.14
N THR A 9 -32.52 -40.99 5.08
CA THR A 9 -31.57 -40.01 4.58
C THR A 9 -32.35 -38.76 4.24
N VAL A 10 -32.21 -37.71 5.06
CA VAL A 10 -32.67 -36.38 4.69
C VAL A 10 -31.84 -36.00 3.47
N ASN A 11 -32.42 -36.12 2.28
CA ASN A 11 -31.91 -35.49 1.08
C ASN A 11 -31.87 -33.99 1.36
N ALA A 12 -30.70 -33.48 1.73
CA ALA A 12 -30.46 -32.05 1.76
C ALA A 12 -30.48 -31.57 0.30
N GLN A 13 -31.68 -31.29 -0.23
CA GLN A 13 -31.80 -30.61 -1.51
C GLN A 13 -31.07 -29.28 -1.39
N LYS A 14 -30.10 -29.07 -2.29
CA LYS A 14 -29.39 -27.81 -2.43
C LYS A 14 -30.41 -26.72 -2.77
N LEU A 15 -30.71 -25.84 -1.80
CA LEU A 15 -31.49 -24.64 -2.06
C LEU A 15 -30.59 -23.62 -2.76
N GLU A 16 -30.81 -23.44 -4.05
CA GLU A 16 -30.21 -22.37 -4.84
C GLU A 16 -31.09 -21.11 -4.68
N PHE A 17 -30.55 -20.07 -4.05
CA PHE A 17 -31.18 -18.76 -4.04
C PHE A 17 -30.75 -17.98 -5.28
N GLY A 18 -31.69 -17.24 -5.89
CA GLY A 18 -31.34 -16.30 -6.96
C GLY A 18 -30.42 -15.18 -6.46
N ALA A 19 -29.80 -14.45 -7.38
CA ALA A 19 -28.83 -13.38 -7.04
C ALA A 19 -29.44 -12.19 -6.25
N GLY A 20 -30.77 -12.10 -6.17
CA GLY A 20 -31.48 -10.98 -5.57
C GLY A 20 -31.58 -9.77 -6.51
N THR A 21 -32.33 -8.75 -6.10
CA THR A 21 -32.45 -7.47 -6.81
C THR A 21 -32.27 -6.34 -5.80
N VAL A 22 -31.42 -5.38 -6.15
CA VAL A 22 -31.21 -4.18 -5.34
C VAL A 22 -31.96 -3.03 -6.01
N LEU A 23 -32.96 -2.49 -5.31
CA LEU A 23 -33.72 -1.33 -5.74
C LEU A 23 -33.25 -0.10 -4.97
N SER A 24 -32.72 0.91 -5.69
CA SER A 24 -32.42 2.22 -5.11
C SER A 24 -33.55 3.20 -5.40
N VAL A 25 -34.29 3.60 -4.37
CA VAL A 25 -35.29 4.67 -4.48
C VAL A 25 -34.58 6.01 -4.27
N LEU A 26 -34.58 6.87 -5.28
CA LEU A 26 -33.96 8.18 -5.20
C LEU A 26 -34.86 9.16 -4.44
N GLU A 27 -34.26 10.00 -3.60
CA GLU A 27 -34.99 11.12 -2.99
C GLU A 27 -35.45 12.12 -4.06
N GLN A 28 -36.63 12.72 -3.85
CA GLN A 28 -37.18 13.71 -4.79
C GLN A 28 -36.21 14.87 -5.02
N GLY A 29 -35.87 15.12 -6.28
CA GLY A 29 -34.97 16.21 -6.69
C GLY A 29 -33.47 15.88 -6.64
N LYS A 30 -33.06 14.72 -6.12
CA LYS A 30 -31.67 14.25 -6.23
C LYS A 30 -31.45 13.53 -7.56
N LYS A 31 -30.27 13.75 -8.14
CA LYS A 31 -29.83 13.11 -9.38
C LYS A 31 -28.73 12.09 -9.08
N LEU A 32 -28.55 11.12 -9.97
CA LEU A 32 -27.39 10.24 -9.89
C LEU A 32 -26.10 11.02 -10.10
N ILE A 33 -25.09 10.68 -9.31
CA ILE A 33 -23.76 11.29 -9.39
C ILE A 33 -22.75 10.17 -9.58
N VAL A 34 -22.01 10.22 -10.68
CA VAL A 34 -20.99 9.23 -11.04
C VAL A 34 -19.83 9.31 -10.05
N PRO A 35 -19.27 8.17 -9.60
CA PRO A 35 -18.13 8.16 -8.69
C PRO A 35 -16.89 8.81 -9.31
N LYS A 36 -16.08 9.43 -8.46
CA LYS A 36 -14.72 9.83 -8.79
C LYS A 36 -13.73 8.81 -8.22
N VAL A 37 -12.93 8.21 -9.08
CA VAL A 37 -11.95 7.18 -8.74
C VAL A 37 -10.59 7.78 -8.45
N THR A 38 -9.99 7.35 -7.33
CA THR A 38 -8.61 7.64 -6.96
C THR A 38 -7.91 6.35 -6.56
N ILE A 39 -6.67 6.16 -7.02
CA ILE A 39 -5.83 5.01 -6.66
C ILE A 39 -4.67 5.49 -5.79
N PHE A 40 -4.52 4.87 -4.63
CA PHE A 40 -3.36 5.03 -3.75
C PHE A 40 -2.37 3.89 -4.00
N ASN A 41 -1.10 4.28 -4.17
CA ASN A 41 -0.01 3.33 -4.36
C ASN A 41 0.32 2.58 -3.06
N PRO A 42 0.98 1.40 -3.16
CA PRO A 42 1.48 0.66 -2.01
C PRO A 42 2.36 1.51 -1.11
N ASN A 43 2.22 1.27 0.19
CA ASN A 43 3.01 1.99 1.19
C ASN A 43 4.48 1.53 1.11
N PRO A 44 5.47 2.44 1.03
CA PRO A 44 6.89 2.06 1.00
C PRO A 44 7.34 1.19 2.19
N LYS A 45 6.71 1.36 3.38
CA LYS A 45 7.01 0.51 4.55
C LYS A 45 6.49 -0.92 4.35
N GLU A 46 5.28 -1.08 3.81
CA GLU A 46 4.71 -2.39 3.46
C GLU A 46 5.60 -3.13 2.46
N LEU A 47 6.06 -2.43 1.42
CA LEU A 47 6.98 -2.98 0.41
C LEU A 47 8.33 -3.41 0.99
N LYS A 48 8.72 -2.91 2.17
CA LYS A 48 9.94 -3.32 2.85
C LYS A 48 9.71 -4.51 3.77
N ASP A 49 8.59 -4.51 4.50
CA ASP A 49 8.36 -5.43 5.61
C ASP A 49 7.55 -6.68 5.20
N HIS A 50 6.83 -6.63 4.08
CA HIS A 50 6.01 -7.74 3.56
C HIS A 50 6.40 -8.10 2.13
N GLU A 51 6.01 -9.28 1.63
CA GLU A 51 6.30 -9.74 0.25
C GLU A 51 5.22 -9.38 -0.79
N HIS A 52 4.24 -8.57 -0.40
CA HIS A 52 3.17 -8.10 -1.26
C HIS A 52 3.13 -6.58 -1.32
N ALA A 53 2.30 -6.07 -2.22
CA ALA A 53 2.06 -4.65 -2.43
C ALA A 53 0.55 -4.41 -2.50
N SER A 54 0.02 -3.52 -1.65
CA SER A 54 -1.41 -3.23 -1.62
C SER A 54 -1.74 -1.90 -2.30
N PHE A 55 -2.52 -1.95 -3.37
CA PHE A 55 -3.21 -0.79 -3.90
C PHE A 55 -4.54 -0.58 -3.18
N VAL A 56 -4.93 0.68 -3.00
CA VAL A 56 -6.27 1.03 -2.50
C VAL A 56 -6.96 1.91 -3.52
N CYS A 57 -8.13 1.48 -3.99
CA CYS A 57 -8.99 2.30 -4.82
C CYS A 57 -10.10 2.89 -3.96
N VAL A 58 -10.33 4.19 -4.10
CA VAL A 58 -11.44 4.91 -3.48
C VAL A 58 -12.30 5.49 -4.59
N ALA A 59 -13.57 5.12 -4.59
CA ALA A 59 -14.62 5.82 -5.31
C ALA A 59 -15.31 6.76 -4.33
N SER A 60 -15.41 8.04 -4.64
CA SER A 60 -16.02 9.05 -3.76
C SER A 60 -16.95 9.98 -4.52
N GLY A 61 -17.84 10.66 -3.77
CA GLY A 61 -18.72 11.69 -4.32
C GLY A 61 -19.87 11.16 -5.17
N PHE A 62 -20.23 9.88 -5.04
CA PHE A 62 -21.30 9.29 -5.83
C PHE A 62 -22.63 9.24 -5.08
N TYR A 63 -23.72 9.12 -5.83
CA TYR A 63 -25.05 8.91 -5.27
C TYR A 63 -25.91 8.14 -6.28
N PRO A 64 -26.69 7.12 -5.88
CA PRO A 64 -26.87 6.56 -4.52
C PRO A 64 -25.74 5.61 -4.07
N GLU A 65 -25.84 4.96 -2.91
CA GLU A 65 -24.75 4.17 -2.28
C GLU A 65 -24.28 2.90 -3.03
N HIS A 66 -25.04 2.46 -4.04
CA HIS A 66 -24.86 1.17 -4.70
C HIS A 66 -23.87 1.23 -5.86
N VAL A 67 -22.60 1.51 -5.58
CA VAL A 67 -21.50 1.42 -6.56
C VAL A 67 -20.63 0.20 -6.26
N SER A 68 -20.17 -0.46 -7.32
CA SER A 68 -19.21 -1.56 -7.24
C SER A 68 -17.83 -1.14 -7.76
N ILE A 69 -16.76 -1.58 -7.10
CA ILE A 69 -15.39 -1.37 -7.55
C ILE A 69 -14.85 -2.68 -8.14
N THR A 70 -14.33 -2.64 -9.36
CA THR A 70 -13.65 -3.76 -10.02
C THR A 70 -12.19 -3.44 -10.28
N TRP A 71 -11.30 -4.36 -9.93
CA TRP A 71 -9.89 -4.28 -10.27
C TRP A 71 -9.61 -5.07 -11.55
N LYS A 72 -8.77 -4.52 -12.43
CA LYS A 72 -8.16 -5.23 -13.55
C LYS A 72 -6.64 -5.13 -13.49
N VAL A 73 -5.95 -6.23 -13.74
CA VAL A 73 -4.49 -6.28 -13.89
C VAL A 73 -4.21 -6.68 -15.32
N ASN A 74 -3.49 -5.83 -16.07
CA ASN A 74 -3.21 -6.05 -17.50
C ASN A 74 -4.47 -6.30 -18.34
N GLY A 75 -5.57 -5.61 -17.99
CA GLY A 75 -6.86 -5.75 -18.67
C GLY A 75 -7.74 -6.89 -18.13
N GLU A 76 -7.19 -7.83 -17.37
CA GLU A 76 -7.94 -8.98 -16.83
C GLU A 76 -8.54 -8.66 -15.46
N LYS A 77 -9.83 -8.99 -15.27
CA LYS A 77 -10.51 -8.79 -13.98
C LYS A 77 -9.86 -9.63 -12.88
N ARG A 78 -9.47 -8.97 -11.79
CA ARG A 78 -8.89 -9.63 -10.61
C ARG A 78 -9.95 -9.76 -9.53
N GLN A 79 -10.12 -10.98 -9.03
CA GLN A 79 -10.94 -11.22 -7.83
C GLN A 79 -10.26 -10.60 -6.61
N THR A 80 -11.05 -9.89 -5.80
CA THR A 80 -10.61 -9.24 -4.56
C THR A 80 -11.74 -9.41 -3.55
N TYR A 81 -11.42 -9.58 -2.26
CA TYR A 81 -12.44 -9.86 -1.23
C TYR A 81 -12.72 -8.66 -0.31
N ASP A 82 -11.86 -7.64 -0.36
CA ASP A 82 -11.84 -6.55 0.63
C ASP A 82 -12.54 -5.27 0.12
N GLN A 83 -13.82 -5.37 -0.27
CA GLN A 83 -14.62 -4.18 -0.55
C GLN A 83 -15.31 -3.70 0.74
N ASN A 84 -15.05 -2.47 1.15
CA ASN A 84 -15.68 -1.88 2.31
C ASN A 84 -17.16 -1.53 2.02
N LYS A 85 -17.95 -1.34 3.07
CA LYS A 85 -19.30 -0.78 2.92
C LYS A 85 -19.22 0.68 2.47
N ALA A 86 -20.20 1.13 1.69
CA ALA A 86 -20.34 2.53 1.36
C ALA A 86 -20.57 3.34 2.64
N THR A 87 -19.95 4.50 2.73
CA THR A 87 -20.07 5.43 3.87
C THR A 87 -20.62 6.75 3.35
N GLU A 88 -21.61 7.30 4.04
CA GLU A 88 -22.16 8.62 3.71
C GLU A 88 -21.19 9.72 4.15
N ASN A 89 -20.95 10.68 3.26
CA ASN A 89 -20.14 11.86 3.46
C ASN A 89 -21.01 13.02 3.97
N ASN A 90 -20.39 14.07 4.50
CA ASN A 90 -21.10 15.26 5.02
C ASN A 90 -21.94 15.99 3.96
N ASP A 91 -21.59 15.87 2.68
CA ASP A 91 -22.31 16.45 1.54
C ASP A 91 -23.46 15.55 1.03
N LYS A 92 -23.80 14.49 1.77
CA LYS A 92 -24.82 13.48 1.42
C LYS A 92 -24.51 12.66 0.17
N THR A 93 -23.25 12.62 -0.23
CA THR A 93 -22.73 11.66 -1.21
C THR A 93 -22.14 10.44 -0.49
N TYR A 94 -21.78 9.40 -1.24
CA TYR A 94 -21.18 8.19 -0.69
C TYR A 94 -19.73 8.02 -1.13
N SER A 95 -18.98 7.28 -0.32
CA SER A 95 -17.63 6.83 -0.61
C SER A 95 -17.50 5.34 -0.33
N ILE A 96 -16.76 4.62 -1.17
CA ILE A 96 -16.46 3.20 -1.00
C ILE A 96 -15.01 2.93 -1.43
N SER A 97 -14.38 1.94 -0.81
CA SER A 97 -13.00 1.58 -1.13
C SER A 97 -12.82 0.08 -1.29
N ARG A 98 -11.90 -0.33 -2.16
CA ARG A 98 -11.54 -1.73 -2.37
C ARG A 98 -10.03 -1.88 -2.52
N ARG A 99 -9.45 -2.84 -1.80
CA ARG A 99 -8.01 -3.14 -1.85
C ARG A 99 -7.70 -4.17 -2.93
N LEU A 100 -6.54 -4.02 -3.56
CA LEU A 100 -5.92 -5.02 -4.43
C LEU A 100 -4.54 -5.35 -3.87
N SER A 101 -4.32 -6.61 -3.51
CA SER A 101 -3.00 -7.12 -3.13
C SER A 101 -2.36 -7.84 -4.33
N VAL A 102 -1.12 -7.48 -4.64
CA VAL A 102 -0.33 -8.06 -5.73
C VAL A 102 1.04 -8.48 -5.21
N THR A 103 1.74 -9.32 -5.96
CA THR A 103 3.13 -9.65 -5.62
C THR A 103 4.05 -8.45 -5.86
N LYS A 104 5.21 -8.44 -5.20
CA LYS A 104 6.25 -7.45 -5.50
C LYS A 104 6.69 -7.49 -6.95
N ASP A 105 6.79 -8.67 -7.55
CA ASP A 105 7.21 -8.81 -8.95
C ASP A 105 6.18 -8.17 -9.89
N GLU A 106 4.89 -8.36 -9.62
CA GLU A 106 3.83 -7.68 -10.36
C GLU A 106 3.94 -6.16 -10.21
N TYR A 107 4.14 -5.65 -8.99
CA TYR A 107 4.29 -4.22 -8.72
C TYR A 107 5.55 -3.61 -9.35
N PHE A 108 6.67 -4.33 -9.32
CA PHE A 108 7.97 -3.86 -9.80
C PHE A 108 8.21 -4.09 -11.31
N THR A 109 7.17 -4.51 -12.03
CA THR A 109 7.17 -4.66 -13.49
C THR A 109 6.51 -3.44 -14.12
N PRO A 110 7.27 -2.51 -14.75
CA PRO A 110 6.72 -1.25 -15.26
C PRO A 110 5.67 -1.40 -16.37
N SER A 111 5.72 -2.50 -17.11
CA SER A 111 4.72 -2.83 -18.14
C SER A 111 3.38 -3.27 -17.57
N ASN A 112 3.33 -3.66 -16.28
CA ASN A 112 2.07 -4.03 -15.67
C ASN A 112 1.19 -2.79 -15.43
N THR A 113 -0.11 -2.99 -15.62
CA THR A 113 -1.14 -1.98 -15.43
C THR A 113 -2.14 -2.45 -14.39
N PHE A 114 -2.49 -1.55 -13.48
CA PHE A 114 -3.48 -1.77 -12.43
C PHE A 114 -4.60 -0.75 -12.62
N GLN A 115 -5.76 -1.24 -13.04
CA GLN A 115 -6.92 -0.42 -13.32
C GLN A 115 -7.99 -0.65 -12.26
N CYS A 116 -8.49 0.45 -11.69
CA CYS A 116 -9.70 0.44 -10.87
C CYS A 116 -10.84 1.05 -11.68
N GLU A 117 -11.97 0.36 -11.74
CA GLU A 117 -13.22 0.79 -12.37
C GLU A 117 -14.32 0.84 -11.30
N ALA A 118 -15.01 1.97 -11.17
CA ALA A 118 -16.16 2.12 -10.28
C ALA A 118 -17.42 2.42 -11.10
N SER A 119 -18.47 1.62 -10.91
CA SER A 119 -19.71 1.73 -11.68
C SER A 119 -20.93 1.34 -10.86
N PHE A 120 -22.07 1.92 -11.22
CA PHE A 120 -23.39 1.45 -10.79
C PHE A 120 -23.70 0.07 -11.42
N PRO A 121 -24.67 -0.69 -10.88
CA PRO A 121 -25.10 -1.97 -11.44
C PRO A 121 -25.49 -1.85 -12.92
N ASP A 122 -26.16 -0.75 -13.28
CA ASP A 122 -26.35 -0.33 -14.65
C ASP A 122 -25.20 0.58 -15.08
N LYS A 123 -24.35 0.05 -15.96
CA LYS A 123 -23.16 0.74 -16.44
C LYS A 123 -23.48 1.92 -17.35
N GLU A 124 -24.68 1.97 -17.93
CA GLU A 124 -25.12 3.07 -18.80
C GLU A 124 -25.28 4.39 -18.04
N ILE A 125 -25.51 4.32 -16.72
CA ILE A 125 -25.59 5.49 -15.83
C ILE A 125 -24.26 6.27 -15.80
N GLY A 126 -23.14 5.56 -15.94
CA GLY A 126 -21.81 6.14 -15.93
C GLY A 126 -20.81 5.33 -15.12
N THR A 127 -19.56 5.44 -15.53
CA THR A 127 -18.42 4.73 -14.96
C THR A 127 -17.24 5.69 -14.90
N ASP A 128 -16.46 5.63 -13.82
CA ASP A 128 -15.14 6.24 -13.80
C ASP A 128 -14.07 5.17 -13.59
N SER A 129 -12.88 5.41 -14.14
CA SER A 129 -11.77 4.50 -13.97
C SER A 129 -10.43 5.21 -13.94
N LYS A 130 -9.48 4.64 -13.21
CA LYS A 130 -8.09 5.07 -13.20
C LYS A 130 -7.17 3.90 -13.44
N VAL A 131 -6.07 4.17 -14.12
CA VAL A 131 -5.00 3.22 -14.40
C VAL A 131 -3.72 3.76 -13.79
N VAL A 132 -2.97 2.90 -13.10
CA VAL A 132 -1.60 3.16 -12.67
C VAL A 132 -0.68 2.05 -13.18
N ASN A 133 0.55 2.41 -13.50
CA ASN A 133 1.56 1.44 -13.92
C ASN A 133 2.37 0.92 -12.74
N GLY A 134 2.93 -0.27 -12.91
CA GLY A 134 4.00 -0.76 -12.05
C GLY A 134 5.18 0.21 -11.99
N LYS A 135 5.98 0.10 -10.93
CA LYS A 135 7.17 0.92 -10.73
C LYS A 135 8.42 0.12 -11.10
N PRO A 136 9.51 0.77 -11.53
CA PRO A 136 10.78 0.05 -11.64
C PRO A 136 11.22 -0.42 -10.25
N ALA A 137 11.77 -1.63 -10.15
CA ALA A 137 12.46 -2.09 -8.96
C ALA A 137 13.52 -1.05 -8.57
N CYS A 138 13.47 -0.56 -7.32
CA CYS A 138 14.55 0.28 -6.80
C CYS A 138 15.80 -0.59 -6.73
N SER A 139 16.79 -0.31 -7.59
CA SER A 139 18.02 -1.08 -7.63
C SER A 139 18.71 -1.00 -6.28
N LYS A 140 19.04 -2.16 -5.67
CA LYS A 140 19.87 -2.22 -4.45
C LYS A 140 21.15 -1.39 -4.61
N ALA A 141 21.71 -1.36 -5.83
CA ALA A 141 22.83 -0.50 -6.24
C ALA A 141 22.68 0.98 -5.86
N LYS A 142 21.50 1.59 -5.98
CA LYS A 142 21.28 3.00 -5.59
C LYS A 142 21.31 3.22 -4.08
N LYS A 143 20.76 2.26 -3.32
CA LYS A 143 20.79 2.28 -1.84
C LYS A 143 22.20 2.02 -1.32
N ASP A 144 22.93 1.12 -1.97
CA ASP A 144 24.32 0.81 -1.64
C ASP A 144 25.23 2.00 -1.96
N GLN A 145 25.02 2.68 -3.09
CA GLN A 145 25.72 3.93 -3.44
C GLN A 145 25.53 5.03 -2.37
N TYR A 146 24.30 5.27 -1.91
CA TYR A 146 24.04 6.23 -0.83
C TYR A 146 24.66 5.80 0.52
N ARG A 147 24.63 4.49 0.85
CA ARG A 147 25.31 3.97 2.05
C ARG A 147 26.83 4.15 1.98
N ILE A 148 27.43 3.92 0.81
CA ILE A 148 28.88 4.09 0.59
C ILE A 148 29.27 5.57 0.76
N GLU A 149 28.51 6.49 0.17
CA GLU A 149 28.77 7.93 0.25
C GLU A 149 28.69 8.47 1.69
N VAL A 150 27.65 8.08 2.44
CA VAL A 150 27.50 8.45 3.87
C VAL A 150 28.60 7.84 4.74
N ASN A 151 29.02 6.60 4.44
CA ASN A 151 30.05 5.92 5.21
C ASN A 151 31.44 6.56 4.98
N ASN A 152 31.73 6.99 3.76
CA ASN A 152 32.96 7.73 3.43
C ASN A 152 32.96 9.12 4.08
N GLY A 153 31.81 9.81 4.10
CA GLY A 153 31.64 11.05 4.86
C GLY A 153 31.94 10.87 6.34
N LYS A 154 31.42 9.80 6.96
CA LYS A 154 31.70 9.45 8.37
C LYS A 154 33.17 9.12 8.62
N LEU A 155 33.83 8.39 7.71
CA LEU A 155 35.27 8.08 7.80
C LEU A 155 36.13 9.35 7.75
N SER A 156 35.76 10.34 6.92
CA SER A 156 36.48 11.61 6.84
C SER A 156 36.48 12.38 8.17
N TYR A 157 35.33 12.43 8.83
CA TYR A 157 35.17 13.09 10.12
C TYR A 157 35.96 12.40 11.24
N ILE A 158 35.94 11.06 11.27
CA ILE A 158 36.71 10.27 12.25
C ILE A 158 38.22 10.50 12.06
N MET A 159 38.72 10.55 10.83
CA MET A 159 40.14 10.80 10.55
C MET A 159 40.62 12.17 11.07
N VAL A 160 39.78 13.20 10.98
CA VAL A 160 40.11 14.54 11.50
C VAL A 160 40.22 14.55 13.02
N LEU A 161 39.29 13.88 13.72
CA LEU A 161 39.30 13.75 15.18
C LEU A 161 40.51 12.94 15.69
N CYS A 162 40.88 11.87 14.98
CA CYS A 162 42.09 11.11 15.31
C CYS A 162 43.35 11.96 15.16
N LYS A 163 43.45 12.77 14.09
CA LYS A 163 44.58 13.69 13.90
C LYS A 163 44.68 14.71 15.03
N SER A 164 43.57 15.34 15.44
CA SER A 164 43.60 16.32 16.53
C SER A 164 44.03 15.70 17.86
N ALA A 165 43.58 14.47 18.17
CA ALA A 165 44.02 13.74 19.36
C ALA A 165 45.52 13.43 19.32
N LEU A 166 46.05 13.01 18.16
CA LEU A 166 47.48 12.76 17.99
C LEU A 166 48.31 14.03 18.19
N TYR A 167 47.87 15.18 17.67
CA TYR A 167 48.56 16.46 17.90
C TYR A 167 48.61 16.83 19.39
N ALA A 168 47.50 16.64 20.12
CA ALA A 168 47.47 16.90 21.56
C ALA A 168 48.43 15.98 22.33
N ILE A 169 48.49 14.69 21.99
CA ILE A 169 49.41 13.72 22.61
C ILE A 169 50.87 14.11 22.36
N VAL A 170 51.22 14.48 21.12
CA VAL A 170 52.60 14.88 20.77
C VAL A 170 53.01 16.14 21.53
N VAL A 171 52.14 17.15 21.59
CA VAL A 171 52.42 18.39 22.32
C VAL A 171 52.58 18.12 23.82
N ALA A 172 51.69 17.32 24.42
CA ALA A 172 51.81 16.91 25.83
C ALA A 172 53.14 16.19 26.10
N ALA A 173 53.55 15.26 25.23
CA ALA A 173 54.82 14.56 25.37
C ALA A 173 56.03 15.51 25.28
N ILE A 174 56.00 16.50 24.38
CA ILE A 174 57.06 17.52 24.26
C ILE A 174 57.11 18.38 25.53
N MET A 175 55.96 18.82 26.06
CA MET A 175 55.89 19.64 27.27
C MET A 175 56.36 18.87 28.51
N LEU A 176 56.01 17.58 28.63
CA LEU A 176 56.49 16.70 29.70
C LEU A 176 58.01 16.50 29.62
N ARG A 177 58.56 16.27 28.42
CA ARG A 177 60.01 16.17 28.21
C ARG A 177 60.73 17.48 28.56
N LYS A 178 60.15 18.64 28.25
CA LYS A 178 60.69 19.94 28.67
C LYS A 178 60.64 20.13 30.19
N LYS A 179 59.53 19.77 30.84
CA LYS A 179 59.36 19.87 32.29
C LYS A 179 60.35 19.00 33.06
N MET A 180 60.61 17.77 32.61
CA MET A 180 61.63 16.91 33.22
C MET A 180 63.03 17.50 33.08
N LYS A 181 63.40 18.02 31.89
CA LYS A 181 64.73 18.64 31.68
C LYS A 181 64.94 19.92 32.50
N SER A 182 63.88 20.72 32.71
CA SER A 182 63.96 21.94 33.54
C SER A 182 63.99 21.67 35.04
N SER A 183 63.58 20.48 35.49
CA SER A 183 63.58 20.10 36.91
C SER A 183 64.88 19.38 37.34
N THR A 184 65.78 19.11 36.39
CA THR A 184 67.10 18.49 36.62
C THR A 184 68.23 19.54 36.60
N TYR A 185 67.89 20.84 36.61
CA TYR A 185 68.80 21.97 36.80
C TYR A 185 68.38 22.79 38.01
#